data_AF-A0A2M8CIV7-F1
#
_entry.id   AF-A0A2M8CIV7-F1
#
_cell.length_a   1.000
_cell.length_b   1.000
_cell.length_c   1.000
_cell.angle_alpha   90.00
_cell.angle_beta   90.00
_cell.angle_gamma   90.00
#
_symmetry.space_group_name_H-M   'P 1'
#
loop_
_entity.id
_entity.type
_entity.pdbx_description
1 polymer ?
#
loop_
_entity_poly.entity_id
_entity_poly.type
_entity_poly.pdbx_seq_one_letter_code
_entity_poly.pdbx_strand_id
1 'polypeptide(L)' 'EAPFTTGFSNESAPRVGIWLGWQIVKAYHENHPEISLNELISNADTQEILQKSGYKP' A
#
# COMPACT_ATOMS: atom_id res chain seq x y z
N GLU A 1 13.42 -14.49 -13.19
CA GLU A 1 11.99 -14.24 -13.47
C GLU A 1 11.39 -13.46 -12.31
N ALA A 2 10.61 -12.43 -12.57
CA ALA A 2 9.92 -11.68 -11.52
C ALA A 2 8.69 -12.49 -11.04
N PRO A 3 8.36 -12.49 -9.74
CA PRO A 3 7.28 -13.32 -9.22
C PRO A 3 5.92 -12.84 -9.75
N PHE A 4 5.17 -13.77 -10.32
CA PHE A 4 3.82 -13.57 -10.84
C PHE A 4 2.81 -13.75 -9.70
N THR A 5 2.02 -12.73 -9.40
CA THR A 5 0.92 -12.79 -8.42
C THR A 5 -0.38 -13.21 -9.11
N THR A 6 -0.84 -14.43 -8.84
CA THR A 6 -2.18 -14.93 -9.23
C THR A 6 -3.27 -14.04 -8.63
N GLY A 7 -3.76 -13.09 -9.43
CA GLY A 7 -4.76 -12.08 -9.04
C GLY A 7 -4.82 -10.89 -10.00
N PHE A 8 -3.72 -10.62 -10.71
CA PHE A 8 -3.68 -9.61 -11.77
C PHE A 8 -3.57 -10.28 -13.15
N SER A 9 -4.40 -9.85 -14.10
CA SER A 9 -4.31 -10.30 -15.50
C SER A 9 -2.97 -9.87 -16.11
N ASN A 10 -2.47 -10.62 -17.09
CA ASN A 10 -1.21 -10.36 -17.81
C ASN A 10 -1.15 -8.98 -18.53
N GLU A 11 -2.25 -8.23 -18.51
CA GLU A 11 -2.41 -6.90 -19.11
C GLU A 11 -2.27 -5.78 -18.06
N SER A 12 -2.15 -6.15 -16.78
CA SER A 12 -1.93 -5.21 -15.70
C SER A 12 -0.52 -4.65 -15.84
N ALA A 13 -0.40 -3.33 -15.94
CA ALA A 13 0.90 -2.68 -16.03
C ALA A 13 1.81 -3.22 -14.90
N PRO A 14 3.09 -3.53 -15.18
CA PRO A 14 3.98 -4.20 -14.21
C PRO A 14 4.18 -3.43 -12.88
N ARG A 15 3.65 -2.20 -12.78
CA ARG A 15 3.70 -1.33 -11.61
C ARG A 15 2.35 -1.16 -10.89
N VAL A 16 1.34 -1.96 -11.21
CA VAL A 16 0.02 -1.82 -10.56
C VAL A 16 0.10 -2.08 -9.05
N GLY A 17 0.93 -3.03 -8.62
CA GLY A 17 1.16 -3.29 -7.19
C GLY A 17 1.83 -2.11 -6.46
N ILE A 18 2.72 -1.39 -7.14
CA ILE A 18 3.36 -0.18 -6.60
C ILE A 18 2.34 0.95 -6.48
N TRP A 19 1.49 1.12 -7.50
CA TRP A 19 0.43 2.13 -7.47
C TRP A 19 -0.57 1.84 -6.34
N LEU A 20 -0.97 0.59 -6.18
CA LEU A 20 -1.88 0.14 -5.11
C LEU A 20 -1.25 0.35 -3.73
N GLY A 21 0.03 0.01 -3.57
CA GLY A 21 0.79 0.27 -2.34
C GLY A 21 0.80 1.76 -1.98
N TRP A 22 0.96 2.65 -2.96
CA TRP A 22 0.87 4.09 -2.73
C TRP A 22 -0.53 4.49 -2.26
N GLN A 23 -1.60 3.99 -2.89
CA GLN A 23 -2.98 4.31 -2.47
C GLN A 23 -3.26 3.89 -1.01
N ILE A 24 -2.74 2.75 -0.57
CA ILE A 24 -2.85 2.29 0.83
C ILE A 24 -2.14 3.26 1.78
N VAL A 25 -0.90 3.64 1.47
CA VAL A 25 -0.10 4.61 2.26
C VAL A 25 -0.82 5.97 2.33
N LYS A 26 -1.43 6.40 1.23
CA LYS A 26 -2.24 7.62 1.19
C LYS A 26 -3.42 7.56 2.14
N ALA A 27 -4.23 6.51 2.01
CA ALA A 27 -5.43 6.34 2.81
C ALA A 27 -5.10 6.22 4.31
N TYR A 28 -3.98 5.56 4.64
CA TYR A 28 -3.48 5.52 6.01
C TYR A 28 -3.12 6.92 6.53
N HIS A 29 -2.39 7.73 5.76
CA HIS A 29 -2.04 9.08 6.20
C HIS A 29 -3.26 9.99 6.33
N GLU A 30 -4.24 9.89 5.43
CA GLU A 30 -5.49 10.65 5.51
C GLU A 30 -6.32 10.29 6.77
N ASN A 31 -6.29 9.03 7.19
CA ASN A 31 -6.94 8.56 8.42
C ASN A 31 -6.13 8.86 9.69
N HIS A 32 -4.84 9.16 9.55
CA HIS A 32 -3.90 9.41 10.64
C HIS A 32 -3.05 10.67 10.38
N PRO A 33 -3.65 11.87 10.34
CA PRO A 33 -2.92 13.12 10.12
C PRO A 33 -1.90 13.43 11.23
N GLU A 34 -2.02 12.78 12.39
CA GLU A 34 -1.09 12.88 13.52
C GLU A 34 0.26 12.18 13.29
N ILE A 35 0.35 11.29 12.30
CA ILE A 35 1.54 10.49 12.03
C ILE A 35 2.33 11.17 10.92
N SER A 36 3.62 11.45 11.17
CA SER A 36 4.47 12.01 10.12
C SER A 36 4.80 10.96 9.06
N LEU A 37 5.06 11.42 7.83
CA LEU A 37 5.50 10.55 6.75
C LEU A 37 6.79 9.76 7.11
N ASN A 38 7.68 10.34 7.91
CA ASN A 38 8.88 9.66 8.38
C ASN A 38 8.57 8.51 9.33
N GLU A 39 7.62 8.69 10.26
CA GLU A 39 7.18 7.63 11.15
C GLU A 39 6.45 6.52 10.38
N LEU A 40 5.65 6.89 9.38
CA LEU A 40 4.96 5.95 8.50
C LEU A 40 5.93 5.06 7.72
N ILE A 41 6.96 5.64 7.11
CA ILE A 41 7.97 4.89 6.34
C ILE A 41 8.90 4.09 7.27
N SER A 42 9.09 4.57 8.52
CA SER A 42 9.86 3.84 9.55
C SER A 42 9.07 2.70 10.17
N ASN A 43 7.74 2.65 9.97
CA ASN A 43 6.93 1.55 10.45
C ASN A 43 7.12 0.32 9.53
N ALA A 44 7.79 -0.69 10.07
CA ALA A 44 8.04 -1.95 9.37
C ALA A 44 6.81 -2.88 9.35
N ASP A 45 5.77 -2.58 10.14
CA ASP A 45 4.54 -3.37 10.19
C ASP A 45 3.59 -2.99 9.06
N THR A 46 3.81 -3.65 7.92
CA THR A 46 2.98 -3.48 6.72
C THR A 46 1.54 -3.99 6.89
N GLN A 47 1.29 -4.92 7.83
CA GLN A 47 -0.06 -5.41 8.11
C GLN A 47 -0.87 -4.38 8.89
N GLU A 48 -0.25 -3.73 9.87
CA GLU A 48 -0.88 -2.64 10.61
C GLU A 48 -1.29 -1.50 9.67
N ILE A 49 -0.40 -1.09 8.76
CA ILE A 49 -0.67 -0.04 7.78
C ILE A 49 -1.86 -0.42 6.90
N LEU A 50 -1.91 -1.65 6.39
CA LEU A 50 -3.03 -2.10 5.56
C LEU A 50 -4.34 -2.10 6.34
N GLN A 51 -4.37 -2.63 7.57
CA GLN A 51 -5.61 -2.72 8.35
C GLN A 51 -6.14 -1.35 8.75
N LYS A 52 -5.26 -0.47 9.22
CA LYS A 52 -5.62 0.89 9.66
C LYS A 52 -5.86 1.85 8.50
N SER A 53 -5.35 1.56 7.30
CA SER A 53 -5.63 2.38 6.12
C SER A 53 -7.12 2.42 5.76
N GLY A 54 -7.90 1.42 6.20
CA GLY A 54 -9.30 1.29 5.79
C GLY A 54 -9.47 1.07 4.28
N TYR A 55 -8.38 0.76 3.57
CA TYR A 55 -8.34 0.69 2.12
C TYR A 55 -9.17 -0.49 1.61
N LYS A 56 -10.29 -0.18 0.96
CA LYS A 56 -11.14 -1.12 0.22
C LYS A 56 -10.93 -0.85 -1.28
N PRO A 57 -10.12 -1.68 -1.98
CA PRO A 57 -9.90 -1.53 -3.42
C PRO A 57 -11.16 -1.77 -4.23
#